data_AF-A0A1J3HWT3-F1
#
_entry.id   AF-A0A1J3HWT3-F1
#
_cell.length_a   1.000
_cell.length_b   1.000
_cell.length_c   1.000
_cell.angle_alpha   90.00
_cell.angle_beta   90.00
_cell.angle_gamma   90.00
#
_symmetry.space_group_name_H-M   'P 1'
#
loop_
_entity.id
_entity.type
_entity.pdbx_description
1 polymer ?
#
loop_
_entity_poly.entity_id
_entity_poly.type
_entity_poly.pdbx_seq_one_letter_code
_entity_poly.pdbx_strand_id
1 'polypeptide(L)'
;KERMQASVLEVVVKDKDLLKDDYVGFVHFDINDIPLRVPPDSPLAPQWYRLEDKKGEKIKGELMLAVWIGTQADEAFSDAWHSDAAMPVDSNAAISAVLRSK
;
A
#
# COMPACT_ATOMS: atom_id res chain seq x y z
N LYS A 1 0.11 -1.08 13.35
CA LYS A 1 0.07 0.40 13.43
C LYS A 1 1.23 0.95 14.26
N GLU A 2 1.49 0.44 15.47
CA GLU A 2 2.49 1.00 16.41
C GLU A 2 3.95 1.14 15.91
N ARG A 3 4.35 0.38 14.88
CA ARG A 3 5.69 0.48 14.26
C ARG A 3 5.73 1.27 12.95
N MET A 4 4.57 1.68 12.43
CA MET A 4 4.49 2.47 11.20
C MET A 4 4.79 3.93 11.56
N GLN A 5 5.86 4.47 10.96
CA GLN A 5 6.29 5.85 11.19
C GLN A 5 5.48 6.87 10.38
N ALA A 6 4.77 6.41 9.33
CA ALA A 6 3.88 7.25 8.53
C ALA A 6 2.49 7.35 9.16
N SER A 7 1.91 8.55 9.17
CA SER A 7 0.54 8.83 9.62
C SER A 7 -0.47 8.94 8.47
N VAL A 8 0.02 9.13 7.24
CA VAL A 8 -0.82 9.33 6.05
C VAL A 8 -0.47 8.33 4.96
N LEU A 9 -1.50 7.78 4.31
CA LEU A 9 -1.42 7.10 3.03
C LEU A 9 -1.78 8.10 1.92
N GLU A 10 -0.87 8.33 0.99
CA GLU A 10 -1.09 9.18 -0.19
C GLU A 10 -1.29 8.31 -1.43
N VAL A 11 -2.40 8.56 -2.13
CA VAL A 11 -2.70 7.93 -3.43
C VAL A 11 -2.55 8.99 -4.51
N VAL A 12 -1.49 8.92 -5.31
CA VAL A 12 -1.23 9.87 -6.40
C VAL A 12 -1.68 9.29 -7.75
N VAL A 13 -2.48 10.06 -8.49
CA VAL A 13 -2.87 9.77 -9.87
C VAL A 13 -1.95 10.55 -10.81
N LYS A 14 -1.34 9.83 -11.76
CA LYS A 14 -0.47 10.39 -12.78
C LYS A 14 -1.04 10.13 -14.17
N ASP A 15 -0.77 11.03 -15.10
CA ASP A 15 -0.98 10.78 -16.51
C ASP A 15 0.08 9.82 -17.07
N LYS A 16 -0.23 9.17 -18.18
CA LYS A 16 0.58 8.10 -18.80
C LYS A 16 1.74 8.63 -19.64
N ASP A 17 1.77 9.92 -19.94
CA ASP A 17 2.62 10.50 -20.98
C ASP A 17 4.10 10.61 -20.55
N LEU A 18 5.00 10.06 -21.37
CA LEU A 18 6.43 9.88 -21.03
C LEU A 18 7.28 11.16 -21.12
N LEU A 19 6.72 12.27 -21.63
CA LEU A 19 7.49 13.50 -21.90
C LEU A 19 7.35 14.53 -20.78
N LYS A 20 6.27 14.46 -20.01
CA LYS A 20 6.03 15.16 -18.75
C LYS A 20 5.07 14.27 -17.94
N ASP A 21 5.54 13.71 -16.84
CA ASP A 21 4.68 13.07 -15.83
C ASP A 21 3.76 14.17 -15.25
N ASP A 22 2.69 14.50 -15.96
CA ASP A 22 1.75 15.52 -15.54
C ASP A 22 0.86 14.90 -14.45
N TYR A 23 1.11 15.38 -13.24
CA TYR A 23 0.38 15.04 -12.03
C TYR A 23 -1.11 15.37 -12.22
N VAL A 24 -1.99 14.39 -12.00
CA VAL A 24 -3.44 14.56 -12.14
C VAL A 24 -4.07 15.00 -10.82
N GLY A 25 -3.66 14.38 -9.70
CA GLY A 25 -4.22 14.68 -8.38
C GLY A 25 -3.80 13.64 -7.33
N PHE A 26 -4.14 13.86 -6.06
CA PHE A 26 -3.99 12.87 -5.01
C PHE A 26 -5.23 12.76 -4.11
N VAL A 27 -5.27 11.69 -3.30
CA VAL A 27 -6.15 11.56 -2.13
C VAL A 27 -5.28 11.14 -0.93
N HIS A 28 -5.49 11.78 0.23
CA HIS A 28 -4.86 11.38 1.50
C HIS A 28 -5.84 10.64 2.39
N PHE A 29 -5.31 9.65 3.10
CA PHE A 29 -6.01 8.94 4.16
C PHE A 29 -5.17 8.99 5.43
N ASP A 30 -5.76 9.41 6.55
CA ASP A 30 -5.13 9.17 7.83
C ASP A 30 -5.12 7.65 8.08
N ILE A 31 -3.94 7.09 8.34
CA ILE A 31 -3.77 5.66 8.58
C ILE A 31 -4.58 5.20 9.79
N ASN A 32 -4.79 6.07 10.78
CA ASN A 32 -5.60 5.76 11.95
C ASN A 32 -7.05 5.48 11.60
N ASP A 33 -7.58 6.15 10.56
CA ASP A 33 -8.95 6.02 10.08
C ASP A 33 -9.15 4.84 9.12
N ILE A 34 -8.06 4.28 8.56
CA ILE A 34 -8.15 3.10 7.69
C ILE A 34 -8.60 1.88 8.51
N PRO A 35 -9.68 1.20 8.11
CA PRO A 35 -10.22 0.05 8.83
C PRO A 35 -9.27 -1.15 8.77
N LEU A 36 -9.09 -1.83 9.90
CA LEU A 36 -8.49 -3.16 9.93
C LEU A 36 -9.53 -4.19 9.48
N ARG A 37 -9.16 -5.10 8.59
CA ARG A 37 -10.03 -6.20 8.16
C ARG A 37 -9.30 -7.53 8.25
N VAL A 38 -9.98 -8.54 8.77
CA VAL A 38 -9.48 -9.91 8.88
C VAL A 38 -10.57 -10.86 8.42
N PRO A 39 -10.29 -11.81 7.52
CA PRO A 39 -11.30 -12.77 7.07
C PRO A 39 -12.06 -13.45 8.22
N PRO A 40 -13.38 -13.71 8.07
CA PRO A 40 -14.19 -13.71 6.84
C PRO A 40 -14.91 -12.38 6.55
N ASP A 41 -14.34 -11.26 6.98
CA ASP A 41 -14.85 -9.90 6.83
C ASP A 41 -15.40 -9.55 5.42
N SER A 42 -16.70 -9.19 5.32
CA SER A 42 -17.43 -8.90 4.06
C SER A 42 -16.80 -7.80 3.19
N PRO A 43 -16.64 -7.91 1.87
CA PRO A 43 -15.84 -6.98 1.05
C PRO A 43 -16.16 -5.49 1.31
N LEU A 44 -15.13 -4.66 1.50
CA LEU A 44 -15.31 -3.22 1.69
C LEU A 44 -15.74 -2.58 0.35
N ALA A 45 -16.90 -1.95 0.34
CA ALA A 45 -17.39 -1.28 -0.86
C ALA A 45 -16.49 -0.08 -1.22
N PRO A 46 -16.08 0.06 -2.50
CA PRO A 46 -15.33 1.22 -2.94
C PRO A 46 -16.19 2.47 -2.90
N GLN A 47 -15.55 3.60 -2.62
CA GLN A 47 -16.18 4.91 -2.50
C GLN A 47 -15.51 5.90 -3.45
N TRP A 48 -16.25 6.94 -3.84
CA TRP A 48 -15.72 8.03 -4.66
C TRP A 48 -15.05 9.09 -3.80
N TYR A 49 -13.78 9.36 -4.09
CA TYR A 49 -12.98 10.39 -3.43
C TYR A 49 -12.64 11.48 -4.41
N ARG A 50 -12.84 12.73 -4.01
CA ARG A 50 -12.46 13.87 -4.83
C ARG A 50 -10.95 14.10 -4.75
N LEU A 51 -10.33 14.27 -5.92
CA LEU A 51 -8.90 14.52 -6.02
C LEU A 51 -8.56 15.94 -5.57
N GLU A 52 -7.36 16.09 -5.06
CA GLU A 52 -6.74 17.36 -4.69
C GLU A 52 -5.53 17.66 -5.58
N ASP A 53 -5.29 18.94 -5.86
CA ASP A 53 -4.08 19.37 -6.54
C ASP A 53 -2.88 19.46 -5.58
N LYS A 54 -1.71 19.88 -6.08
CA LYS A 54 -0.49 20.03 -5.26
C LYS A 54 -0.60 21.08 -4.14
N LYS A 55 -1.65 21.91 -4.15
CA LYS A 55 -1.95 22.91 -3.11
C LYS A 55 -2.98 22.39 -2.10
N GLY A 56 -3.51 21.18 -2.27
CA GLY A 56 -4.60 20.63 -1.47
C GLY A 56 -5.98 21.17 -1.88
N GLU A 57 -6.10 21.81 -3.04
CA GLU A 57 -7.37 22.33 -3.51
C GLU A 57 -8.13 21.23 -4.28
N LYS A 58 -9.42 21.06 -3.96
CA LYS A 58 -10.28 20.07 -4.62
C LYS A 58 -10.45 20.38 -6.10
N ILE A 59 -10.08 19.45 -6.96
CA ILE A 59 -10.21 19.59 -8.41
C ILE A 59 -11.49 18.93 -8.96
N LYS A 60 -11.74 19.09 -10.26
CA LYS A 60 -12.80 18.38 -10.99
C LYS A 60 -12.27 17.00 -11.42
N GLY A 61 -12.08 16.11 -10.46
CA GLY A 61 -11.67 14.73 -10.68
C GLY A 61 -12.01 13.89 -9.46
N GLU A 62 -12.48 12.67 -9.68
CA GLU A 62 -12.85 11.73 -8.61
C GLU A 62 -12.23 10.37 -8.88
N LEU A 63 -11.82 9.69 -7.82
CA LEU A 63 -11.22 8.37 -7.83
C LEU A 63 -12.08 7.44 -6.99
N MET A 64 -12.55 6.35 -7.60
CA MET A 64 -13.27 5.30 -6.89
C MET A 64 -12.27 4.29 -6.31
N LEU A 65 -12.21 4.16 -4.98
CA LEU A 65 -11.31 3.20 -4.33
C LEU A 65 -11.84 2.70 -2.97
N ALA A 66 -11.32 1.56 -2.51
CA ALA A 66 -11.50 1.04 -1.15
C ALA A 66 -10.12 0.86 -0.51
N VAL A 67 -9.97 1.24 0.77
CA VAL A 67 -8.70 1.11 1.51
C VAL A 67 -8.95 0.36 2.81
N TRP A 68 -8.12 -0.64 3.10
CA TRP A 68 -8.15 -1.36 4.36
C TRP A 68 -6.73 -1.83 4.74
N ILE A 69 -6.54 -2.13 6.03
CA ILE A 69 -5.35 -2.81 6.54
C ILE A 69 -5.74 -4.27 6.77
N GLY A 70 -5.20 -5.17 5.95
CA GLY A 70 -5.47 -6.60 6.01
C GLY A 70 -4.35 -7.42 6.66
N THR A 71 -4.67 -8.65 7.03
CA THR A 71 -3.67 -9.70 7.29
C THR A 71 -3.47 -10.53 6.02
N GLN A 72 -2.26 -11.07 5.81
CA GLN A 72 -1.93 -11.96 4.68
C GLN A 72 -2.75 -13.27 4.66
N ALA A 73 -3.56 -13.54 5.69
CA ALA A 73 -4.28 -14.79 5.90
C ALA A 73 -5.05 -15.30 4.66
N ASP A 74 -5.58 -14.40 3.82
CA ASP A 74 -6.40 -14.80 2.65
C ASP A 74 -5.98 -14.18 1.30
N GLU A 75 -4.81 -13.53 1.20
CA GLU A 75 -4.30 -12.96 -0.07
C GLU A 75 -2.86 -13.39 -0.39
N ALA A 76 -2.37 -14.51 0.18
CA ALA A 76 -1.01 -15.00 -0.04
C ALA A 76 -0.77 -15.48 -1.49
N PHE A 77 -0.40 -14.54 -2.36
CA PHE A 77 0.46 -14.82 -3.50
C PHE A 77 1.78 -15.44 -2.99
N SER A 78 2.19 -16.55 -3.62
CA SER A 78 3.43 -17.29 -3.35
C SER A 78 4.72 -16.49 -3.54
N ASP A 79 4.63 -15.30 -4.15
CA ASP A 79 5.79 -14.54 -4.63
C ASP A 79 6.03 -13.26 -3.82
N ALA A 80 5.30 -13.04 -2.73
CA ALA A 80 5.51 -11.90 -1.85
C ALA A 80 6.83 -12.06 -1.06
N TRP A 81 7.94 -11.62 -1.65
CA TRP A 81 9.24 -11.56 -1.01
C TRP A 81 9.22 -10.57 0.16
N HIS A 82 9.59 -11.06 1.34
CA HIS A 82 9.78 -10.26 2.54
C HIS A 82 10.80 -9.13 2.31
N SER A 83 10.32 -7.89 2.15
CA SER A 83 11.18 -6.70 2.09
C SER A 83 11.89 -6.40 3.43
N ASP A 84 11.55 -7.10 4.52
CA ASP A 84 12.11 -6.85 5.86
C ASP A 84 13.15 -7.91 6.30
N ALA A 85 13.72 -8.67 5.38
CA ALA A 85 14.88 -9.53 5.65
C ALA A 85 16.20 -8.75 5.50
N ALA A 86 16.30 -7.54 6.07
CA ALA A 86 17.58 -6.92 6.34
C ALA A 86 18.10 -7.47 7.67
N MET A 87 18.59 -8.72 7.66
CA MET A 87 19.46 -9.19 8.73
C MET A 87 20.77 -8.41 8.61
N PRO A 88 21.30 -7.81 9.70
CA PRO A 88 22.68 -7.35 9.70
C PRO A 88 23.54 -8.54 9.31
N VAL A 89 24.37 -8.38 8.29
CA VAL A 89 25.39 -9.35 7.91
C VAL A 89 26.30 -9.50 9.12
N ASP A 90 26.08 -10.56 9.88
CA ASP A 90 27.05 -11.25 10.73
C ASP A 90 26.41 -12.52 11.29
N SER A 91 26.35 -13.58 10.48
CA SER A 91 26.47 -14.99 10.93
C SER A 91 26.39 -15.96 9.74
N ASN A 92 27.58 -16.40 9.32
CA ASN A 92 27.89 -17.23 8.17
C ASN A 92 27.48 -18.72 8.31
N ALA A 93 26.22 -19.05 8.61
CA ALA A 93 25.83 -20.47 8.76
C ALA A 93 24.40 -20.88 8.35
N ALA A 94 23.48 -19.97 8.03
CA ALA A 94 22.07 -20.34 7.84
C ALA A 94 21.54 -20.27 6.39
N ILE A 95 22.35 -19.85 5.42
CA ILE A 95 21.87 -19.57 4.05
C ILE A 95 21.88 -20.79 3.12
N SER A 96 22.44 -21.93 3.54
CA SER A 96 22.56 -23.13 2.69
C SER A 96 21.38 -24.11 2.81
N ALA A 97 20.49 -23.95 3.79
CA ALA A 97 19.45 -24.94 4.07
C ALA A 97 18.09 -24.66 3.40
N VAL A 98 17.82 -23.44 2.92
CA VAL A 98 16.47 -23.06 2.46
C VAL A 98 16.30 -23.12 0.93
N LEU A 99 17.38 -23.26 0.16
CA LEU A 99 17.34 -23.42 -1.30
C LEU A 99 17.04 -24.84 -1.78
N ARG A 100 16.68 -25.77 -0.88
CA ARG A 100 16.43 -27.17 -1.26
C ARG A 100 15.25 -27.77 -0.52
N SER A 101 14.04 -27.27 -0.77
CA SER A 101 12.84 -28.11 -0.67
C SER A 101 11.69 -27.56 -1.50
N LYS A 102 11.51 -28.20 -2.66
CA LYS A 102 10.35 -28.32 -3.57
C LYS A 102 9.44 -27.11 -3.81
#